data_AF-A0A3M7T1U7-F1
#
_entry.id   AF-A0A3M7T1U7-F1
#
_cell.length_a   1.000
_cell.length_b   1.000
_cell.length_c   1.000
_cell.angle_alpha   90.00
_cell.angle_beta   90.00
_cell.angle_gamma   90.00
#
_symmetry.space_group_name_H-M   'P 1'
#
loop_
_entity.id
_entity.type
_entity.pdbx_description
1 polymer ?
#
loop_
_entity_poly.entity_id
_entity_poly.type
_entity_poly.pdbx_seq_one_letter_code
_entity_poly.pdbx_strand_id
1 'polypeptide(L)'
;MESKINLIKRIKGFKWITSTKTSITLYKSFIRSIFDYCHVITSSSTQKIIPELQKLQNKILRIIKYFPIKTSIVNMHKCLNIEMLEQRLENLFLSFTQKKKSNNILIDEVKQFLNHNPPTSRFSNRFTTPFEKWNKIQMLEPVIA
;
A
#
# COMPACT_ATOMS: atom_id res chain seq x y z
N MET A 1 -7.49 -9.45 -13.31
CA MET A 1 -6.63 -9.92 -12.19
C MET A 1 -6.57 -11.46 -12.14
N GLU A 2 -7.68 -12.14 -12.40
CA GLU A 2 -7.77 -13.60 -12.47
C GLU A 2 -6.79 -14.25 -13.46
N SER A 3 -6.55 -13.64 -14.63
CA SER A 3 -5.56 -14.12 -15.60
C SER A 3 -4.13 -14.19 -15.04
N LYS A 4 -3.73 -13.20 -14.24
CA LYS A 4 -2.42 -13.14 -13.57
C LYS A 4 -2.30 -14.19 -12.45
N ILE A 5 -3.40 -14.42 -11.72
CA ILE A 5 -3.49 -15.47 -10.69
C ILE A 5 -3.40 -16.85 -11.34
N ASN A 6 -4.05 -17.05 -12.48
CA ASN A 6 -3.98 -18.29 -13.25
C ASN A 6 -2.60 -18.53 -13.86
N LEU A 7 -1.89 -17.46 -14.25
CA LEU A 7 -0.50 -17.56 -14.68
C LEU A 7 0.40 -18.08 -13.54
N ILE A 8 0.25 -17.56 -12.32
CA ILE A 8 1.01 -18.05 -11.15
C ILE A 8 0.67 -19.52 -10.87
N LYS A 9 -0.61 -19.91 -10.95
CA LYS A 9 -1.01 -21.32 -10.80
C LYS A 9 -0.40 -22.21 -11.89
N ARG A 10 -0.35 -21.75 -13.14
CA ARG A 10 0.25 -22.49 -14.27
C ARG A 10 1.77 -22.61 -14.17
N ILE A 11 2.47 -21.52 -13.81
CA ILE A 11 3.91 -21.52 -13.58
C ILE A 11 4.29 -22.51 -12.47
N LYS A 12 3.41 -22.66 -11.47
CA LYS A 12 3.61 -23.61 -10.37
C LYS A 12 3.19 -25.05 -10.69
N GLY A 13 2.22 -25.23 -11.60
CA GLY A 13 1.82 -26.54 -12.13
C GLY A 13 2.88 -27.16 -13.05
N PHE A 14 3.77 -26.33 -13.61
CA PHE A 14 5.02 -26.80 -14.18
C PHE A 14 5.86 -27.39 -13.05
N LYS A 15 6.14 -28.71 -13.12
CA LYS A 15 6.98 -29.53 -12.21
C LYS A 15 8.42 -29.02 -11.99
N TRP A 16 8.70 -27.77 -12.29
CA TRP A 16 9.99 -27.17 -12.02
C TRP A 16 10.09 -26.88 -10.53
N ILE A 17 11.21 -27.36 -9.97
CA ILE A 17 11.81 -27.02 -8.69
C ILE A 17 11.95 -25.49 -8.59
N THR A 18 10.84 -24.80 -8.47
CA THR A 18 10.81 -23.36 -8.29
C THR A 18 10.97 -23.14 -6.80
N SER A 19 12.18 -22.79 -6.40
CA SER A 19 12.47 -22.43 -5.02
C SER A 19 11.43 -21.43 -4.52
N THR A 20 11.05 -21.51 -3.24
CA THR A 20 10.12 -20.54 -2.63
C THR A 20 10.56 -19.10 -2.92
N LYS A 21 11.88 -18.86 -3.00
CA LYS A 21 12.50 -17.58 -3.36
C LYS A 21 12.11 -17.11 -4.78
N THR A 22 12.13 -17.98 -5.78
CA THR A 22 11.68 -17.66 -7.15
C THR A 22 10.20 -17.29 -7.18
N SER A 23 9.36 -18.06 -6.48
CA SER A 23 7.91 -17.79 -6.40
C SER A 23 7.59 -16.47 -5.70
N ILE A 24 8.32 -16.13 -4.63
CA ILE A 24 8.24 -14.82 -3.97
C ILE A 24 8.65 -13.71 -4.93
N THR A 25 9.72 -13.92 -5.70
CA THR A 25 10.21 -12.94 -6.68
C THR A 25 9.14 -12.67 -7.74
N LEU A 26 8.53 -13.72 -8.30
CA LEU A 26 7.43 -13.58 -9.27
C LEU A 26 6.22 -12.86 -8.65
N TYR A 27 5.85 -13.19 -7.41
CA TYR A 27 4.79 -12.47 -6.70
C TYR A 27 5.11 -10.96 -6.56
N LYS A 28 6.35 -10.63 -6.18
CA LYS A 28 6.79 -9.24 -6.06
C LYS A 28 6.74 -8.51 -7.41
N SER A 29 7.21 -9.13 -8.48
CA SER A 29 7.26 -8.52 -9.80
C SER A 29 5.88 -8.33 -10.44
N PHE A 30 4.95 -9.29 -10.27
CA PHE A 30 3.67 -9.26 -10.99
C PHE A 30 2.49 -8.72 -10.19
N ILE A 31 2.38 -9.05 -8.91
CA ILE A 31 1.20 -8.71 -8.09
C ILE A 31 1.52 -7.57 -7.15
N ARG A 32 2.65 -7.65 -6.43
CA ARG A 32 3.04 -6.58 -5.50
C ARG A 32 3.26 -5.26 -6.23
N SER A 33 3.84 -5.28 -7.43
CA SER A 33 3.98 -4.09 -8.28
C SER A 33 2.64 -3.40 -8.61
N ILE A 34 1.55 -4.17 -8.79
CA ILE A 34 0.21 -3.62 -9.01
C ILE A 34 -0.30 -2.94 -7.74
N PHE A 35 -0.14 -3.59 -6.59
CA PHE A 35 -0.54 -3.01 -5.31
C PHE A 35 0.26 -1.74 -5.00
N ASP A 36 1.57 -1.78 -5.24
CA ASP A 36 2.45 -0.64 -5.07
C ASP A 36 2.05 0.52 -6.00
N TYR A 37 1.62 0.25 -7.23
CA TYR A 37 1.10 1.29 -8.13
C TYR A 37 -0.23 1.89 -7.61
N CYS A 38 -1.14 1.03 -7.16
CA CYS A 38 -2.46 1.43 -6.68
C CYS A 38 -2.46 2.10 -5.28
N HIS A 39 -1.29 2.35 -4.67
CA HIS A 39 -1.21 2.88 -3.31
C HIS A 39 -1.91 4.23 -3.15
N VAL A 40 -1.77 5.15 -4.12
CA VAL A 40 -2.41 6.48 -4.08
C VAL A 40 -3.92 6.37 -3.99
N ILE A 41 -4.52 5.55 -4.86
CA ILE A 41 -5.96 5.33 -4.89
C ILE A 41 -6.41 4.65 -3.60
N THR A 42 -5.63 3.68 -3.12
CA THR A 42 -5.98 2.90 -1.94
C THR A 42 -5.95 3.75 -0.66
N SER A 43 -5.02 4.69 -0.55
CA SER A 43 -4.97 5.67 0.56
C SER A 43 -6.19 6.60 0.60
N SER A 44 -6.79 6.89 -0.56
CA SER A 44 -8.04 7.67 -0.67
C SER A 44 -9.31 6.82 -0.61
N SER A 45 -9.18 5.50 -0.65
CA SER A 45 -10.30 4.59 -0.87
C SER A 45 -11.10 4.30 0.40
N THR A 46 -12.30 3.76 0.24
CA THR A 46 -13.12 3.30 1.36
C THR A 46 -12.45 2.15 2.11
N GLN A 47 -12.64 2.12 3.43
CA GLN A 47 -12.00 1.17 4.38
C GLN A 47 -12.17 -0.32 4.01
N LYS A 48 -13.11 -0.66 3.11
CA LYS A 48 -13.40 -2.03 2.70
C LYS A 48 -12.41 -2.62 1.69
N ILE A 49 -11.63 -1.83 0.97
CA ILE A 49 -10.77 -2.33 -0.13
C ILE A 49 -9.50 -2.99 0.40
N ILE A 50 -8.84 -2.36 1.39
CA ILE A 50 -7.61 -2.88 2.02
C ILE A 50 -7.77 -4.32 2.54
N PRO A 51 -8.81 -4.67 3.34
CA PRO A 51 -8.97 -6.02 3.85
C PRO A 51 -9.22 -7.05 2.74
N GLU A 52 -9.91 -6.70 1.66
CA GLU A 52 -10.10 -7.59 0.51
C GLU A 52 -8.78 -7.86 -0.24
N LEU A 53 -7.97 -6.82 -0.44
CA LEU A 53 -6.64 -6.98 -1.04
C LEU A 53 -5.70 -7.79 -0.14
N GLN A 54 -5.80 -7.64 1.19
CA GLN A 54 -5.04 -8.45 2.15
C GLN A 54 -5.47 -9.92 2.09
N LYS A 55 -6.77 -10.23 1.96
CA LYS A 55 -7.26 -11.61 1.75
C LYS A 55 -6.66 -12.21 0.48
N LEU A 56 -6.60 -11.43 -0.60
CA LEU A 56 -5.98 -11.87 -1.85
C LEU A 56 -4.47 -12.15 -1.67
N GLN A 57 -3.73 -11.24 -1.02
CA GLN A 57 -2.32 -11.46 -0.68
C GLN A 57 -2.16 -12.75 0.12
N ASN A 58 -2.93 -12.95 1.18
CA ASN A 58 -2.87 -14.14 2.04
C ASN A 58 -3.12 -15.42 1.24
N LYS A 59 -4.10 -15.42 0.33
CA LYS A 59 -4.38 -16.56 -0.55
C LYS A 59 -3.19 -16.92 -1.43
N ILE A 60 -2.49 -15.91 -1.97
CA ILE A 60 -1.29 -16.11 -2.79
C ILE A 60 -0.13 -16.63 -1.94
N LEU A 61 0.11 -16.08 -0.75
CA LEU A 61 1.18 -16.54 0.14
C LEU A 61 0.98 -18.00 0.57
N ARG A 62 -0.27 -18.39 0.85
CA ARG A 62 -0.66 -19.79 1.11
C ARG A 62 -0.30 -20.69 -0.06
N ILE A 63 -0.59 -20.23 -1.28
CA ILE A 63 -0.19 -20.96 -2.49
C ILE A 63 1.33 -21.05 -2.53
N ILE A 64 2.09 -19.96 -2.44
CA ILE A 64 3.55 -19.95 -2.64
C ILE A 64 4.29 -21.02 -1.81
N LYS A 65 3.99 -21.14 -0.52
CA LYS A 65 4.70 -22.06 0.40
C LYS A 65 3.89 -23.30 0.81
N TYR A 66 2.67 -23.47 0.29
CA TYR A 66 1.74 -24.53 0.72
C TYR A 66 1.47 -24.52 2.24
N PHE A 67 1.18 -23.34 2.79
CA PHE A 67 0.87 -23.25 4.23
C PHE A 67 -0.43 -24.01 4.57
N PRO A 68 -0.45 -24.78 5.68
CA PRO A 68 -1.68 -25.34 6.23
C PRO A 68 -2.75 -24.27 6.46
N ILE A 69 -4.03 -24.64 6.32
CA ILE A 69 -5.16 -23.71 6.49
C ILE A 69 -5.11 -23.01 7.86
N LYS A 70 -4.71 -23.75 8.90
CA LYS A 70 -4.62 -23.27 10.30
C LYS A 70 -3.44 -22.32 10.57
N THR A 71 -2.51 -22.13 9.63
CA THR A 71 -1.38 -21.23 9.84
C THR A 71 -1.87 -19.79 9.97
N SER A 72 -1.42 -19.11 11.02
CA SER A 72 -1.76 -17.70 11.28
C SER A 72 -1.15 -16.79 10.21
N ILE A 73 -1.87 -15.70 9.89
CA ILE A 73 -1.44 -14.73 8.87
C ILE A 73 -0.10 -14.10 9.25
N VAL A 74 0.05 -13.70 10.51
CA VAL A 74 1.29 -13.12 11.03
C VAL A 74 2.49 -14.04 10.80
N ASN A 75 2.33 -15.35 11.06
CA ASN A 75 3.41 -16.32 10.86
C ASN A 75 3.72 -16.52 9.38
N MET A 76 2.72 -16.53 8.49
CA MET A 76 2.96 -16.61 7.04
C MET A 76 3.83 -15.45 6.54
N HIS A 77 3.52 -14.23 6.98
CA HIS A 77 4.24 -13.01 6.62
C HIS A 77 5.66 -12.99 7.17
N LYS A 78 5.85 -13.32 8.45
CA LYS A 78 7.18 -13.46 9.07
C LYS A 78 8.03 -14.51 8.36
N CYS A 79 7.43 -15.66 8.06
CA CYS A 79 8.13 -16.80 7.47
C CYS A 79 8.57 -16.56 6.01
N LEU A 80 7.86 -15.72 5.26
CA LEU A 80 8.22 -15.33 3.90
C LEU A 80 8.99 -14.00 3.83
N ASN A 81 9.18 -13.31 4.96
CA ASN A 81 9.70 -11.95 5.03
C ASN A 81 8.96 -10.99 4.06
N ILE A 82 7.63 -10.97 4.15
CA ILE A 82 6.74 -10.12 3.35
C ILE A 82 5.85 -9.33 4.29
N GLU A 83 5.86 -8.01 4.15
CA GLU A 83 5.04 -7.10 4.94
C GLU A 83 3.54 -7.28 4.64
N MET A 84 2.72 -6.97 5.64
CA MET A 84 1.27 -6.79 5.45
C MET A 84 1.03 -5.71 4.40
N LEU A 85 -0.09 -5.82 3.68
CA LEU A 85 -0.41 -4.89 2.60
C LEU A 85 -0.57 -3.47 3.15
N GLU A 86 -1.28 -3.32 4.25
CA GLU A 86 -1.54 -2.03 4.88
C GLU A 86 -0.24 -1.31 5.26
N GLN A 87 0.65 -2.00 6.00
CA GLN A 87 1.98 -1.48 6.38
C GLN A 87 2.81 -1.07 5.17
N ARG A 88 2.77 -1.87 4.10
CA ARG A 88 3.48 -1.57 2.85
C ARG A 88 2.96 -0.29 2.20
N LEU A 89 1.64 -0.16 2.11
CA LEU A 89 0.98 0.99 1.47
C LEU A 89 1.26 2.27 2.24
N GLU A 90 1.21 2.20 3.58
CA GLU A 90 1.59 3.29 4.46
C GLU A 90 3.05 3.72 4.23
N ASN A 91 3.99 2.77 4.21
CA ASN A 91 5.41 3.06 3.95
C ASN A 91 5.63 3.71 2.57
N LEU A 92 4.94 3.24 1.54
CA LEU A 92 4.99 3.84 0.20
C LEU A 92 4.45 5.26 0.20
N PHE A 93 3.33 5.47 0.89
CA PHE A 93 2.71 6.77 0.99
C PHE A 93 3.60 7.78 1.75
N LEU A 94 4.18 7.38 2.88
CA LEU A 94 5.14 8.19 3.63
C LEU A 94 6.34 8.57 2.77
N SER A 95 6.93 7.58 2.08
CA SER A 95 8.07 7.80 1.17
C SER A 95 7.71 8.75 0.03
N PHE A 96 6.50 8.65 -0.51
CA PHE A 96 6.00 9.54 -1.55
C PHE A 96 5.85 10.97 -1.03
N THR A 97 5.20 11.15 0.11
CA THR A 97 4.98 12.46 0.72
C THR A 97 6.29 13.14 1.10
N GLN A 98 7.23 12.41 1.69
CA GLN A 98 8.57 12.94 2.02
C GLN A 98 9.31 13.44 0.77
N LYS A 99 9.31 12.67 -0.32
CA LYS A 99 9.94 13.09 -1.58
C LYS A 99 9.28 14.32 -2.18
N LYS A 100 7.95 14.43 -2.07
CA LYS A 100 7.19 15.56 -2.62
C LYS A 100 7.27 16.82 -1.74
N LYS A 101 7.52 16.68 -0.44
CA LYS A 101 7.71 17.81 0.49
C LYS A 101 8.85 18.73 0.11
N SER A 102 9.88 18.23 -0.59
CA SER A 102 11.03 19.04 -1.03
C SER A 102 10.80 19.74 -2.39
N ASN A 103 9.59 19.65 -2.95
CA ASN A 103 9.29 20.21 -4.26
C ASN A 103 8.73 21.64 -4.11
N ASN A 104 9.58 22.63 -4.40
CA ASN A 104 9.24 24.06 -4.28
C ASN A 104 8.04 24.47 -5.14
N ILE A 105 7.89 23.88 -6.34
CA ILE A 105 6.78 24.20 -7.25
C ILE A 105 5.44 23.80 -6.62
N LEU A 106 5.35 22.60 -6.06
CA LEU A 106 4.13 22.14 -5.40
C LEU A 106 3.82 22.96 -4.14
N ILE A 107 4.84 23.38 -3.39
CA ILE A 107 4.66 24.24 -2.22
C ILE A 107 4.07 25.59 -2.64
N ASP A 108 4.60 26.19 -3.71
CA ASP A 108 4.16 27.49 -4.17
C ASP A 108 2.75 27.43 -4.78
N GLU A 109 2.43 26.38 -5.54
CA GLU A 109 1.07 26.12 -6.02
C GLU A 109 0.07 25.96 -4.86
N VAL A 110 0.44 25.21 -3.82
CA VAL A 110 -0.42 25.04 -2.63
C VAL A 110 -0.61 26.36 -1.89
N LYS A 111 0.45 27.16 -1.72
CA LYS A 111 0.35 28.50 -1.12
C LYS A 111 -0.55 29.42 -1.95
N GLN A 112 -0.38 29.43 -3.28
CA GLN A 112 -1.23 30.20 -4.18
C GLN A 112 -2.70 29.77 -4.05
N PHE A 113 -2.98 28.47 -4.01
CA PHE A 113 -4.34 27.95 -3.82
C PHE A 113 -4.95 28.40 -2.49
N LEU A 114 -4.20 28.29 -1.39
CA LEU A 114 -4.66 28.71 -0.05
C LEU A 114 -4.89 30.22 0.04
N ASN A 115 -4.07 31.02 -0.63
CA ASN A 115 -4.25 32.48 -0.68
C ASN A 115 -5.51 32.88 -1.46
N HIS A 116 -5.85 32.16 -2.54
CA HIS A 116 -7.06 32.41 -3.32
C HIS A 116 -8.33 31.83 -2.67
N ASN A 117 -8.21 30.76 -1.89
CA ASN A 117 -9.31 30.10 -1.21
C ASN A 117 -9.02 30.06 0.31
N PRO A 118 -9.17 31.19 1.02
CA PRO A 118 -8.94 31.22 2.45
C PRO A 118 -9.89 30.22 3.13
N PRO A 119 -9.40 29.45 4.13
CA PRO A 119 -10.21 28.44 4.79
C PRO A 119 -11.43 29.10 5.44
N THR A 120 -12.62 28.86 4.88
CA THR A 120 -13.86 29.34 5.45
C THR A 120 -14.18 28.50 6.69
N SER A 121 -14.31 29.15 7.84
CA SER A 121 -14.59 28.53 9.15
C SER A 121 -15.85 27.65 9.19
N ARG A 122 -16.69 27.70 8.15
CA ARG A 122 -17.96 26.97 8.05
C ARG A 122 -17.83 25.54 7.50
N PHE A 123 -16.71 25.16 6.88
CA PHE A 123 -16.52 23.82 6.31
C PHE A 123 -15.65 22.87 7.14
N SER A 124 -15.08 23.32 8.28
CA SER A 124 -13.90 22.67 8.86
C SER A 124 -14.11 21.33 9.58
N ASN A 125 -15.34 20.84 9.78
CA ASN A 125 -15.56 19.64 10.60
C ASN A 125 -16.41 18.53 9.97
N ARG A 126 -16.99 18.73 8.78
CA ARG A 126 -17.97 17.74 8.26
C ARG A 126 -17.32 16.61 7.46
N PHE A 127 -16.21 16.87 6.77
CA PHE A 127 -15.46 15.86 6.03
C PHE A 127 -13.98 16.13 6.23
N THR A 128 -13.29 15.27 6.99
CA THR A 128 -11.83 15.25 7.01
C THR A 128 -11.37 14.22 5.99
N THR A 129 -10.60 14.66 5.00
CA THR A 129 -10.00 13.70 4.07
C THR A 129 -8.89 12.93 4.80
N PRO A 130 -8.58 11.68 4.40
CA PRO A 130 -7.40 10.99 4.89
C PRO A 130 -6.15 11.87 4.76
N PHE A 131 -6.01 12.62 3.68
CA PHE A 131 -4.88 13.54 3.51
C PHE A 131 -4.80 14.64 4.59
N GLU A 132 -5.94 15.22 4.99
CA GLU A 132 -5.99 16.25 6.05
C GLU A 132 -5.70 15.70 7.45
N LYS A 133 -6.21 14.50 7.75
CA LYS A 133 -5.91 13.81 9.02
C LYS A 133 -4.40 13.57 9.15
N TRP A 134 -3.74 13.21 8.06
CA TRP A 134 -2.31 12.93 8.04
C TRP A 134 -1.44 14.19 7.98
N ASN A 135 -1.89 15.27 7.32
CA ASN A 135 -1.24 16.58 7.40
C ASN A 135 -1.24 17.12 8.84
N LYS A 136 -2.31 16.92 9.61
CA LYS A 136 -2.33 17.27 11.04
C LYS A 136 -1.31 16.46 11.85
N ILE A 137 -1.13 15.18 11.54
CA ILE A 137 -0.12 14.32 12.18
C ILE A 137 1.30 14.77 11.80
N GLN A 138 1.54 15.10 10.52
CA GLN A 138 2.84 15.63 10.05
C GLN A 138 3.14 17.07 10.51
N MET A 139 2.12 17.85 10.87
CA MET A 139 2.30 19.15 11.53
C MET A 139 2.53 19.03 13.04
N LEU A 140 2.18 17.89 13.65
CA LEU A 140 2.43 17.58 15.07
C LEU A 140 3.82 16.98 15.33
N GLU A 141 4.53 16.55 14.29
CA GLU A 141 5.98 16.34 14.35
C GLU A 141 6.65 17.62 13.80
N PRO A 142 6.94 18.61 14.66
CA PRO A 142 7.72 19.75 14.22
C PRO A 142 9.05 19.21 13.72
N VAL A 143 9.56 19.90 12.71
CA VAL A 143 10.97 20.03 12.37
C VAL A 143 11.86 19.80 13.61
N ILE A 144 12.28 18.55 13.84
CA ILE A 144 13.41 18.19 14.71
C ILE A 144 14.41 17.52 13.79
N ALA A 145 15.13 18.37 13.06
CA ALA A 145 16.50 18.20 12.59
C ALA A 145 16.94 19.57 12.04
#